data_AF-A0A6I2ZRR5-F1
#
_entry.id   AF-A0A6I2ZRR5-F1
#
_cell.length_a   1.000
_cell.length_b   1.000
_cell.length_c   1.000
_cell.angle_alpha   90.00
_cell.angle_beta   90.00
_cell.angle_gamma   90.00
#
_symmetry.space_group_name_H-M   'P 1'
#
loop_
_entity.id
_entity.type
_entity.pdbx_description
1 polymer ?
#
loop_
_entity_poly.entity_id
_entity_poly.type
_entity_poly.pdbx_seq_one_letter_code
_entity_poly.pdbx_strand_id
1 'polypeptide(L)'
;MTESSADPSSPEEDAEEFLASEDVGLEDGQMAYECSSWAGESRGLLGSLLVSAGINHAWQGTTVTVHEADEERVDALIDDVLAS
;
A
#
# COMPACT_ATOMS: atom_id res chain seq x y z
N MET A 1 -56.30 25.14 -5.38
CA MET A 1 -55.10 24.30 -5.25
C MET A 1 -54.65 23.99 -6.66
N THR A 2 -53.78 24.85 -7.19
CA THR A 2 -53.21 24.73 -8.54
C THR A 2 -51.78 24.21 -8.44
N GLU A 3 -51.42 23.37 -9.41
CA GLU A 3 -50.18 22.60 -9.59
C GLU A 3 -48.89 23.35 -9.23
N SER A 4 -47.98 22.65 -8.54
CA SER A 4 -46.55 22.95 -8.57
C SER A 4 -45.81 21.64 -8.78
N SER A 5 -45.57 21.38 -10.07
CA SER A 5 -44.58 20.52 -10.70
C SER A 5 -44.18 19.25 -9.96
N ALA A 6 -44.65 18.13 -10.52
CA ALA A 6 -43.86 16.92 -10.56
C ALA A 6 -42.45 17.25 -11.06
N ASP A 7 -41.46 16.75 -10.32
CA ASP A 7 -40.04 16.77 -10.63
C ASP A 7 -39.80 15.84 -11.84
N PRO A 8 -39.40 16.33 -13.02
CA PRO A 8 -38.89 15.46 -14.05
C PRO A 8 -37.45 15.09 -13.69
N SER A 9 -37.30 13.84 -13.29
CA SER A 9 -36.14 12.99 -13.54
C SER A 9 -34.98 13.67 -14.29
N SER A 10 -33.89 13.88 -13.55
CA SER A 10 -32.55 13.74 -14.13
C SER A 10 -31.84 12.65 -13.33
N PRO A 11 -31.91 11.36 -13.73
CA PRO A 11 -30.85 10.43 -13.41
C PRO A 11 -29.67 10.81 -14.32
N GLU A 12 -28.97 11.90 -13.97
CA GLU A 12 -27.65 12.14 -14.53
C GLU A 12 -26.74 11.04 -13.98
N GLU A 13 -26.64 9.98 -14.78
CA GLU A 13 -25.40 9.35 -15.20
C GLU A 13 -24.39 9.11 -14.06
N ASP A 14 -24.38 7.90 -13.49
CA ASP A 14 -23.36 6.92 -13.89
C ASP A 14 -21.93 7.44 -13.67
N ALA A 15 -21.52 7.64 -12.41
CA ALA A 15 -20.14 8.05 -12.13
C ALA A 15 -19.63 7.82 -10.70
N GLU A 16 -20.16 6.90 -9.90
CA GLU A 16 -19.53 6.60 -8.59
C GLU A 16 -19.42 5.09 -8.32
N GLU A 17 -19.12 4.33 -9.37
CA GLU A 17 -18.53 2.98 -9.24
C GLU A 17 -16.98 3.05 -9.27
N PHE A 18 -16.39 4.23 -9.06
CA PHE A 18 -14.94 4.46 -9.06
C PHE A 18 -14.35 4.51 -7.64
N LEU A 19 -14.89 3.72 -6.73
CA LEU A 19 -14.14 3.31 -5.55
C LEU A 19 -14.18 1.79 -5.50
N ALA A 20 -13.75 1.16 -6.62
CA ALA A 20 -12.98 -0.06 -6.49
C ALA A 20 -11.87 0.31 -5.50
N SER A 21 -12.09 -0.08 -4.24
CA SER A 21 -11.15 0.08 -3.15
C SER A 21 -9.78 -0.13 -3.74
N GLU A 22 -9.03 0.96 -3.81
CA GLU A 22 -7.78 1.08 -4.54
C GLU A 22 -6.89 -0.03 -4.01
N ASP A 23 -6.95 -1.17 -4.69
CA ASP A 23 -6.06 -2.28 -4.47
C ASP A 23 -4.73 -1.67 -4.83
N VAL A 24 -4.01 -1.25 -3.79
CA VAL A 24 -2.64 -0.76 -3.89
C VAL A 24 -2.00 -1.65 -4.94
N GLY A 25 -1.61 -1.09 -6.09
CA GLY A 25 -1.25 -1.84 -7.29
C GLY A 25 0.02 -2.67 -7.10
N LEU A 26 -0.05 -3.64 -6.19
CA LEU A 26 0.90 -4.67 -5.91
C LEU A 26 0.64 -5.67 -7.02
N GLU A 27 1.60 -5.83 -7.92
CA GLU A 27 1.48 -6.89 -8.92
C GLU A 27 1.32 -8.24 -8.20
N ASP A 28 0.61 -9.20 -8.81
CA ASP A 28 0.42 -10.53 -8.23
C ASP A 28 1.74 -11.08 -7.66
N GLY A 29 1.75 -11.31 -6.35
CA GLY A 29 2.93 -11.78 -5.61
C GLY A 29 3.85 -10.69 -5.04
N GLN A 30 3.38 -9.45 -4.92
CA GLN A 30 4.04 -8.41 -4.12
C GLN A 30 3.34 -8.20 -2.78
N MET A 31 4.12 -7.87 -1.77
CA MET A 31 3.64 -7.62 -0.41
C MET A 31 4.18 -6.30 0.12
N ALA A 32 3.33 -5.56 0.82
CA ALA A 32 3.67 -4.27 1.40
C ALA A 32 3.77 -4.36 2.92
N TYR A 33 4.88 -3.85 3.47
CA TYR A 33 5.13 -3.72 4.89
C TYR A 33 5.01 -2.25 5.29
N GLU A 34 4.06 -1.97 6.19
CA GLU A 34 3.90 -0.63 6.72
C GLU A 34 4.90 -0.38 7.86
N CYS A 35 5.92 0.43 7.59
CA CYS A 35 6.92 0.79 8.59
C CYS A 35 6.62 2.15 9.25
N SER A 36 5.37 2.64 9.19
CA SER A 36 4.93 3.97 9.69
C SER A 36 5.27 4.21 11.18
N SER A 37 5.29 3.14 11.98
CA SER A 37 5.63 3.14 13.41
C SER A 37 7.15 3.16 13.69
N TRP A 38 7.99 2.87 12.70
CA TRP A 38 9.43 2.74 12.88
C TRP A 38 10.15 4.09 12.91
N ALA A 39 11.28 4.16 13.61
CA ALA A 39 12.17 5.30 13.52
C ALA A 39 12.85 5.39 12.13
N GLY A 40 13.23 6.60 11.71
CA GLY A 40 13.88 6.81 10.42
C GLY A 40 15.20 6.04 10.28
N GLU A 41 15.95 5.88 11.37
CA GLU A 41 17.19 5.09 11.42
C GLU A 41 16.92 3.61 11.17
N SER A 42 15.91 3.03 11.84
CA SER A 42 15.47 1.63 11.62
C SER A 42 15.06 1.37 10.17
N ARG A 43 14.31 2.30 9.55
CA ARG A 43 13.93 2.19 8.13
C ARG A 43 15.14 2.25 7.21
N GLY A 44 16.11 3.12 7.49
CA GLY A 44 17.37 3.21 6.76
C GLY A 44 18.22 1.95 6.88
N LEU A 45 18.23 1.35 8.08
CA LEU A 45 18.90 0.08 8.34
C LEU A 45 18.26 -1.06 7.55
N LEU A 46 16.92 -1.21 7.61
CA LEU A 46 16.20 -2.20 6.81
C LEU A 46 16.45 -2.01 5.31
N GLY A 47 16.39 -0.78 4.80
CA GLY A 47 16.69 -0.50 3.40
C GLY A 47 18.11 -0.95 3.01
N SER A 48 19.10 -0.72 3.87
CA SER A 48 20.48 -1.16 3.63
C SER A 48 20.60 -2.69 3.65
N LEU A 49 19.89 -3.37 4.55
CA LEU A 49 19.85 -4.82 4.63
C LEU A 49 19.19 -5.44 3.39
N LEU A 50 18.07 -4.90 2.91
CA LEU A 50 17.40 -5.35 1.69
C LEU A 50 18.30 -5.23 0.46
N VAL A 51 19.02 -4.11 0.31
CA VAL A 51 20.01 -3.94 -0.76
C VAL A 51 21.15 -4.95 -0.64
N SER A 52 21.69 -5.15 0.56
CA SER A 52 22.77 -6.11 0.84
C SER A 52 22.36 -7.54 0.53
N ALA A 53 21.11 -7.91 0.85
CA ALA A 53 20.54 -9.22 0.57
C ALA A 53 20.16 -9.42 -0.91
N GLY A 54 20.16 -8.36 -1.73
CA GLY A 54 19.76 -8.42 -3.14
C GLY A 54 18.26 -8.58 -3.35
N ILE A 55 17.45 -8.17 -2.36
CA ILE A 55 15.99 -8.30 -2.42
C ILE A 55 15.41 -7.12 -3.20
N ASN A 56 14.58 -7.45 -4.20
CA ASN A 56 13.90 -6.46 -5.02
C ASN A 56 12.82 -5.77 -4.18
N HIS A 57 13.02 -4.48 -3.89
CA HIS A 57 12.13 -3.71 -3.01
C HIS A 57 11.87 -2.31 -3.56
N ALA A 58 10.72 -1.75 -3.20
CA ALA A 58 10.31 -0.40 -3.55
C ALA A 58 9.75 0.33 -2.32
N TRP A 59 10.28 1.51 -2.01
CA TRP A 59 9.78 2.35 -0.93
C TRP A 59 8.76 3.35 -1.46
N GLN A 60 7.60 3.41 -0.81
CA GLN A 60 6.54 4.39 -1.03
C GLN A 60 6.21 5.08 0.30
N GLY A 61 6.80 6.25 0.53
CA GLY A 61 6.67 6.95 1.81
C GLY A 61 7.32 6.16 2.96
N THR A 62 6.50 5.62 3.86
CA THR A 62 6.93 4.76 4.98
C THR A 62 6.60 3.28 4.77
N THR A 63 6.14 2.91 3.59
CA THR A 63 5.76 1.54 3.24
C THR A 63 6.79 0.97 2.27
N VAL A 64 7.23 -0.26 2.51
CA VAL A 64 8.13 -0.97 1.59
C VAL A 64 7.38 -2.14 0.95
N THR A 65 7.44 -2.21 -0.37
CA THR A 65 6.90 -3.32 -1.16
C THR A 65 8.02 -4.25 -1.56
N VAL A 66 7.82 -5.55 -1.43
CA VAL A 66 8.77 -6.63 -1.76
C VAL A 66 8.04 -7.77 -2.46
N HIS A 67 8.78 -8.70 -3.06
CA HIS A 67 8.18 -9.90 -3.65
C HIS A 67 7.85 -10.95 -2.56
N GLU A 68 6.72 -11.66 -2.68
CA GLU A 68 6.29 -12.70 -1.74
C GLU A 68 7.33 -13.81 -1.61
N ALA A 69 8.02 -14.13 -2.72
CA ALA A 69 9.07 -15.15 -2.74
C ALA A 69 10.25 -14.81 -1.80
N ASP A 70 10.42 -13.53 -1.46
CA ASP A 70 11.44 -13.04 -0.54
C ASP A 70 10.87 -12.73 0.85
N GLU A 71 9.58 -12.97 1.11
CA GLU A 71 8.88 -12.72 2.38
C GLU A 71 9.67 -13.22 3.58
N GLU A 72 10.03 -14.51 3.62
CA GLU A 72 10.75 -15.10 4.74
C GLU A 72 12.09 -14.39 5.01
N ARG A 73 12.77 -13.93 3.95
CA ARG A 73 14.02 -13.19 4.12
C ARG A 73 13.77 -11.80 4.63
N VAL A 74 12.77 -11.11 4.10
CA VAL A 74 12.40 -9.76 4.53
C VAL A 74 11.96 -9.77 5.99
N ASP A 75 11.17 -10.75 6.41
CA ASP A 75 10.73 -10.92 7.80
C ASP A 75 11.90 -11.13 8.76
N ALA A 76 12.88 -11.97 8.38
CA ALA A 76 14.10 -12.15 9.16
C ALA A 76 14.94 -10.87 9.28
N LEU A 77 15.01 -10.05 8.23
CA LEU A 77 15.69 -8.76 8.27
C LEU A 77 14.93 -7.74 9.13
N ILE A 78 13.61 -7.79 9.12
CA ILE A 78 12.75 -6.96 9.96
C ILE A 78 12.99 -7.29 11.44
N ASP A 79 13.04 -8.56 11.82
CA ASP A 79 13.36 -8.99 13.19
C ASP A 79 14.74 -8.47 13.63
N ASP A 80 15.76 -8.59 12.78
CA ASP A 80 17.11 -8.08 13.04
C ASP A 80 17.12 -6.57 13.31
N VAL A 81 16.35 -5.79 12.53
CA VAL A 81 16.20 -4.34 12.74
C VAL A 81 15.53 -4.01 14.07
N LEU A 82 14.50 -4.77 14.45
CA LEU A 82 13.75 -4.55 15.68
C LEU A 82 14.52 -4.99 16.94
N ALA A 83 15.46 -5.92 16.77
CA ALA A 83 16.34 -6.40 17.83
C ALA A 83 17.55 -5.49 18.08
N SER A 84 17.88 -4.58 17.15
CA SER A 84 19.00 -3.64 17.24
C SER A 84 18.70 -2.41 18.09
#